data_AF-M0IAI4-F1
#
_entry.id   AF-M0IAI4-F1
#
_cell.length_a   1.000
_cell.length_b   1.000
_cell.length_c   1.000
_cell.angle_alpha   90.00
_cell.angle_beta   90.00
_cell.angle_gamma   90.00
#
_symmetry.space_group_name_H-M   'P 1'
#
loop_
_entity.id
_entity.type
_entity.pdbx_description
1 polymer ?
#
loop_
_entity_poly.entity_id
_entity_poly.type
_entity_poly.pdbx_seq_one_letter_code
_entity_poly.pdbx_strand_id
1 'polypeptide(L)'
;MWWSEPTMFPNDKPATPRTRRAFLGTTATATLLALAGCTGDGGSGSEPTETTTATESPMTTTEEPTTTDEPMGNPDVPILNYALTLEHLENAFYRDGLETFSDDELMEADSLSMFGERIRREVPEYLAVIGEHEAAHVEALTKTVEDLGGTAVKEGTYDFGYETPSEFLGVAKALENTGVAAYAGAAPSVVSNDILSAAAGIHSVEARHASFLNLVNGDSPYPKAVDEASTMTEVLDIAGGFITSEVDPSVYETNEMSRPEPDRKMDDGTTDVDVLNYALTLEHLENAFYRDGLEEFSPDEIASASALSDFGETFRSNIHEHLQQVGAHEAAHVEALTKTVEEFDGTPVEEATYDFGYETPSEFLGVAKALENTGVAAYAGAAPSVTSDAVFSAALGIHSVEARHASFLNELNATSPFPDGVDESKSMDEVVEIASQFIVSD
;
A
#
# COMPACT_ATOMS: atom_id res chain seq x y z
N MET A 1 -19.36 32.97 23.55
CA MET A 1 -20.30 33.20 22.43
C MET A 1 -19.55 33.88 21.29
N TRP A 2 -18.46 33.26 20.83
CA TRP A 2 -17.64 33.63 19.67
C TRP A 2 -16.68 32.46 19.47
N TRP A 3 -16.87 31.66 18.42
CA TRP A 3 -15.82 30.88 17.74
C TRP A 3 -16.21 30.86 16.27
N SER A 4 -15.26 31.30 15.45
CA SER A 4 -15.35 31.42 14.00
C SER A 4 -14.94 30.09 13.36
N GLU A 5 -15.62 29.72 12.28
CA GLU A 5 -15.35 28.56 11.43
C GLU A 5 -14.00 28.69 10.70
N PRO A 6 -13.24 27.59 10.50
CA PRO A 6 -12.22 27.53 9.46
C PRO A 6 -12.86 26.97 8.18
N THR A 7 -13.12 27.83 7.20
CA THR A 7 -13.51 27.41 5.85
C THR A 7 -12.27 26.93 5.10
N MET A 8 -12.18 25.64 4.79
CA MET A 8 -11.12 25.01 3.98
C MET A 8 -11.28 25.23 2.46
N PHE A 9 -12.22 26.08 2.01
CA PHE A 9 -12.41 26.37 0.58
C PHE A 9 -12.53 27.88 0.32
N PRO A 10 -11.68 28.49 -0.52
CA PRO A 10 -11.84 29.88 -0.91
C PRO A 10 -12.99 30.03 -1.91
N ASN A 11 -14.12 30.51 -1.40
CA ASN A 11 -15.29 30.91 -2.19
C ASN A 11 -15.04 32.31 -2.78
N ASP A 12 -14.79 32.42 -4.10
CA ASP A 12 -15.20 33.55 -4.96
C ASP A 12 -14.51 33.53 -6.34
N LYS A 13 -15.17 32.99 -7.37
CA LYS A 13 -15.13 33.54 -8.75
C LYS A 13 -16.45 33.26 -9.49
N PRO A 14 -17.04 34.24 -10.21
CA PRO A 14 -18.27 34.02 -10.96
C PRO A 14 -18.06 33.06 -12.14
N ALA A 15 -18.91 32.03 -12.21
CA ALA A 15 -18.92 31.02 -13.25
C ALA A 15 -19.08 31.65 -14.65
N THR A 16 -18.13 31.35 -15.54
CA THR A 16 -18.27 31.57 -16.98
C THR A 16 -18.56 30.21 -17.62
N PRO A 17 -19.59 30.05 -18.48
CA PRO A 17 -19.90 28.76 -19.06
C PRO A 17 -18.82 28.41 -20.08
N ARG A 18 -17.96 27.45 -19.75
CA ARG A 18 -17.01 26.83 -20.69
C ARG A 18 -17.52 25.44 -21.01
N THR A 19 -17.99 25.27 -22.24
CA THR A 19 -18.22 23.98 -22.87
C THR A 19 -16.96 23.12 -22.78
N ARG A 20 -16.99 22.05 -21.98
CA ARG A 20 -15.89 21.08 -21.84
C ARG A 20 -16.06 20.03 -22.95
N ARG A 21 -15.14 20.02 -23.90
CA ARG A 21 -14.97 18.93 -24.88
C ARG A 21 -13.63 18.27 -24.60
N ALA A 22 -13.69 16.96 -24.34
CA ALA A 22 -12.72 15.90 -24.54
C ALA A 22 -11.22 16.25 -24.43
N PHE A 23 -10.56 15.64 -23.45
CA PHE A 23 -9.12 15.40 -23.51
C PHE A 23 -8.80 13.98 -22.99
N LEU A 24 -8.79 13.02 -23.92
CA LEU A 24 -8.00 11.80 -23.81
C LEU A 24 -6.59 12.17 -24.32
N GLY A 25 -5.64 12.27 -23.41
CA GLY A 25 -4.25 12.59 -23.71
C GLY A 25 -3.32 11.61 -23.01
N THR A 26 -2.70 10.76 -23.81
CA THR A 26 -1.77 9.69 -23.46
C THR A 26 -0.55 10.24 -22.69
N THR A 27 -0.33 9.77 -21.47
CA THR A 27 0.91 10.04 -20.71
C THR A 27 1.88 8.89 -20.95
N ALA A 28 3.01 9.18 -21.59
CA ALA A 28 4.14 8.27 -21.66
C ALA A 28 5.02 8.53 -20.43
N THR A 29 5.13 7.56 -19.53
CA THR A 29 6.06 7.58 -18.40
C THR A 29 7.45 7.17 -18.88
N ALA A 30 8.43 8.01 -18.57
CA ALA A 30 9.85 7.72 -18.75
C ALA A 30 10.49 7.68 -17.36
N THR A 31 10.85 6.48 -16.91
CA THR A 31 11.56 6.23 -15.67
C THR A 31 12.99 6.74 -15.75
N LEU A 32 13.35 7.69 -14.90
CA LEU A 32 14.73 8.13 -14.66
C LEU A 32 14.89 8.46 -13.16
N LEU A 33 15.34 7.48 -12.37
CA LEU A 33 15.89 7.74 -11.04
C LEU A 33 17.27 8.39 -11.19
N ALA A 34 17.43 9.58 -10.59
CA ALA A 34 18.74 10.21 -10.40
C ALA A 34 18.85 10.76 -8.97
N LEU A 35 19.58 10.05 -8.12
CA LEU A 35 20.02 10.54 -6.81
C LEU A 35 21.43 11.11 -6.92
N ALA A 36 21.57 12.40 -6.61
CA ALA A 36 22.82 13.14 -6.63
C ALA A 36 23.60 12.93 -5.34
N GLY A 37 24.81 12.36 -5.44
CA GLY A 37 25.76 12.27 -4.34
C GLY A 37 26.58 13.56 -4.19
N CYS A 38 26.72 14.05 -2.95
CA CYS A 38 27.71 15.04 -2.57
C CYS A 38 28.79 14.39 -1.70
N THR A 39 30.04 14.55 -2.12
CA THR A 39 31.25 14.08 -1.43
C THR A 39 32.12 15.25 -0.97
N GLY A 40 32.79 15.03 0.18
CA GLY A 40 34.08 15.61 0.55
C GLY A 40 34.03 16.81 1.51
N ASP A 41 35.01 17.07 2.36
CA ASP A 41 36.26 16.40 2.78
C ASP A 41 36.90 17.35 3.84
N GLY A 42 37.79 16.84 4.71
CA GLY A 42 38.96 17.61 5.15
C GLY A 42 39.05 18.11 6.61
N GLY A 43 39.56 17.24 7.50
CA GLY A 43 40.95 17.32 7.98
C GLY A 43 41.40 18.25 9.14
N SER A 44 42.32 17.66 9.95
CA SER A 44 43.34 18.26 10.85
C SER A 44 42.88 18.63 12.27
N GLY A 45 43.53 18.27 13.38
CA GLY A 45 44.91 17.85 13.65
C GLY A 45 45.40 18.60 14.92
N SER A 46 46.19 17.91 15.77
CA SER A 46 47.09 18.43 16.83
C SER A 46 46.71 18.24 18.31
N GLU A 47 47.41 17.30 18.96
CA GLU A 47 47.90 17.34 20.35
C GLU A 47 49.34 17.94 20.38
N PRO A 48 50.07 18.05 21.52
CA PRO A 48 49.74 17.85 22.96
C PRO A 48 50.26 19.01 23.86
N THR A 49 49.92 19.05 25.17
CA THR A 49 50.88 19.50 26.23
C THR A 49 50.50 18.99 27.63
N GLU A 50 51.52 18.55 28.36
CA GLU A 50 51.59 18.00 29.72
C GLU A 50 51.08 18.92 30.85
N THR A 51 50.67 18.33 31.99
CA THR A 51 51.42 18.29 33.28
C THR A 51 50.44 18.17 34.47
N THR A 52 50.59 17.13 35.31
CA THR A 52 50.90 17.20 36.76
C THR A 52 50.43 15.94 37.49
N THR A 53 51.37 15.40 38.25
CA THR A 53 51.29 14.22 39.10
C THR A 53 50.59 14.54 40.42
N ALA A 54 49.63 13.71 40.83
CA ALA A 54 49.22 13.58 42.22
C ALA A 54 49.04 12.09 42.55
N THR A 55 49.81 11.65 43.54
CA THR A 55 49.80 10.31 44.11
C THR A 55 48.66 10.20 45.12
N GLU A 56 47.72 9.28 44.89
CA GLU A 56 46.92 8.68 45.98
C GLU A 56 46.79 7.16 45.80
N SER A 57 46.83 6.48 46.94
CA SER A 57 46.80 5.02 47.14
C SER A 57 45.44 4.40 46.78
N PRO A 58 45.38 3.08 46.52
CA PRO A 58 44.24 2.46 45.83
C PRO A 58 43.04 2.29 46.77
N MET A 59 41.93 2.93 46.46
CA MET A 59 40.62 2.41 46.85
C MET A 59 40.09 1.57 45.71
N THR A 60 39.91 0.28 45.96
CA THR A 60 39.07 -0.60 45.15
C THR A 60 37.62 -0.14 45.28
N THR A 61 37.22 0.77 44.41
CA THR A 61 35.83 0.90 43.97
C THR A 61 35.56 -0.24 43.02
N THR A 62 34.63 -1.13 43.39
CA THR A 62 33.96 -2.00 42.44
C THR A 62 33.18 -1.07 41.51
N GLU A 63 33.75 -0.74 40.37
CA GLU A 63 32.99 -0.19 39.25
C GLU A 63 32.05 -1.31 38.82
N GLU A 64 30.74 -1.12 39.04
CA GLU A 64 29.77 -1.82 38.21
C GLU A 64 30.11 -1.48 36.76
N PRO A 65 30.08 -2.46 35.84
CA PRO A 65 30.37 -2.18 34.45
C PRO A 65 29.37 -1.11 34.02
N THR A 66 29.88 0.08 33.73
CA THR A 66 29.12 1.05 32.96
C THR A 66 28.95 0.35 31.63
N THR A 67 27.75 -0.15 31.36
CA THR A 67 27.36 -0.59 30.04
C THR A 67 27.58 0.63 29.16
N THR A 68 28.68 0.63 28.41
CA THR A 68 28.79 1.47 27.23
C THR A 68 27.54 1.14 26.43
N ASP A 69 26.60 2.08 26.37
CA ASP A 69 25.49 2.03 25.43
C ASP A 69 26.16 1.98 24.05
N GLU A 70 26.39 0.77 23.55
CA GLU A 70 26.61 0.55 22.12
C GLU A 70 25.51 1.35 21.43
N PRO A 71 25.83 2.21 20.45
CA PRO A 71 24.81 2.95 19.75
C PRO A 71 23.83 1.90 19.21
N MET A 72 22.61 1.88 19.76
CA MET A 72 21.58 0.99 19.26
C MET A 72 21.46 1.29 17.78
N GLY A 73 21.59 0.25 16.95
CA GLY A 73 21.40 0.37 15.51
C GLY A 73 20.06 1.05 15.22
N ASN A 74 19.91 1.59 14.01
CA ASN A 74 18.67 2.27 13.64
C ASN A 74 17.46 1.36 13.97
N PRO A 75 16.44 1.87 14.70
CA PRO A 75 15.34 1.05 15.19
C PRO A 75 14.50 0.43 14.07
N ASP A 76 14.53 0.96 12.85
CA ASP A 76 13.76 0.43 11.72
C ASP A 76 14.46 -0.73 11.00
N VAL A 77 15.76 -0.93 11.21
CA VAL A 77 16.51 -2.02 10.55
C VAL A 77 15.92 -3.41 10.82
N PRO A 78 15.53 -3.79 12.06
CA PRO A 78 14.88 -5.08 12.30
C PRO A 78 13.55 -5.24 11.57
N ILE A 79 12.76 -4.17 11.44
CA ILE A 79 11.46 -4.19 10.74
C ILE A 79 11.66 -4.31 9.23
N LEU A 80 12.64 -3.58 8.67
CA LEU A 80 13.01 -3.67 7.26
C LEU A 80 13.61 -5.02 6.91
N ASN A 81 14.42 -5.62 7.80
CA ASN A 81 14.92 -6.98 7.59
C ASN A 81 13.81 -8.03 7.68
N TYR A 82 12.79 -7.82 8.52
CA TYR A 82 11.61 -8.66 8.53
C TYR A 82 10.88 -8.61 7.17
N ALA A 83 10.59 -7.42 6.65
CA ALA A 83 10.00 -7.25 5.33
C ALA A 83 10.88 -7.88 4.24
N LEU A 84 12.19 -7.59 4.25
CA LEU A 84 13.15 -8.11 3.26
C LEU A 84 13.24 -9.65 3.24
N THR A 85 13.02 -10.32 4.38
CA THR A 85 12.92 -11.78 4.40
C THR A 85 11.72 -12.29 3.60
N LEU A 86 10.59 -11.59 3.68
CA LEU A 86 9.38 -11.94 2.93
C LEU A 86 9.56 -11.63 1.44
N GLU A 87 10.11 -10.46 1.11
CA GLU A 87 10.43 -10.12 -0.29
C GLU A 87 11.40 -11.11 -0.92
N HIS A 88 12.39 -11.61 -0.17
CA HIS A 88 13.27 -12.67 -0.66
C HIS A 88 12.53 -13.99 -0.92
N LEU A 89 11.56 -14.34 -0.07
CA LEU A 89 10.72 -15.52 -0.23
C LEU A 89 9.86 -15.40 -1.52
N GLU A 90 9.18 -14.28 -1.71
CA GLU A 90 8.28 -14.02 -2.85
C GLU A 90 9.06 -13.85 -4.16
N ASN A 91 10.15 -13.09 -4.17
CA ASN A 91 11.05 -12.99 -5.33
C ASN A 91 11.60 -14.36 -5.76
N ALA A 92 12.01 -15.21 -4.80
CA ALA A 92 12.45 -16.56 -5.11
C ALA A 92 11.31 -17.44 -5.64
N PHE A 93 10.11 -17.32 -5.06
CA PHE A 93 8.92 -18.04 -5.48
C PHE A 93 8.57 -17.78 -6.95
N TYR A 94 8.47 -16.51 -7.36
CA TYR A 94 8.14 -16.17 -8.75
C TYR A 94 9.26 -16.53 -9.71
N ARG A 95 10.51 -16.20 -9.37
CA ARG A 95 11.67 -16.54 -10.20
C ARG A 95 11.74 -18.03 -10.48
N ASP A 96 11.63 -18.86 -9.45
CA ASP A 96 11.79 -20.31 -9.59
C ASP A 96 10.53 -20.97 -10.20
N GLY A 97 9.34 -20.45 -9.89
CA GLY A 97 8.06 -20.90 -10.47
C GLY A 97 7.94 -20.63 -11.96
N LEU A 98 8.34 -19.45 -12.41
CA LEU A 98 8.35 -19.06 -13.83
C LEU A 98 9.46 -19.75 -14.63
N GLU A 99 10.54 -20.22 -13.98
CA GLU A 99 11.48 -21.15 -14.61
C GLU A 99 10.94 -22.58 -14.73
N THR A 100 10.02 -22.96 -13.83
CA THR A 100 9.47 -24.32 -13.75
C THR A 100 8.34 -24.57 -14.75
N PHE A 101 7.41 -23.62 -14.89
CA PHE A 101 6.24 -23.74 -15.76
C PHE A 101 6.38 -22.84 -16.99
N SER A 102 6.07 -23.37 -18.16
CA SER A 102 5.95 -22.56 -19.38
C SER A 102 4.68 -21.71 -19.39
N ASP A 103 4.66 -20.64 -20.18
CA ASP A 103 3.46 -19.82 -20.41
C ASP A 103 2.25 -20.68 -20.82
N ASP A 104 2.45 -21.67 -21.69
CA ASP A 104 1.39 -22.59 -22.14
C ASP A 104 0.82 -23.41 -20.96
N GLU A 105 1.66 -23.90 -20.05
CA GLU A 105 1.22 -24.62 -18.85
C GLU A 105 0.47 -23.72 -17.87
N LEU A 106 0.94 -22.48 -17.67
CA LEU A 106 0.27 -21.49 -16.83
C LEU A 106 -1.10 -21.10 -17.40
N MET A 107 -1.21 -20.85 -18.71
CA MET A 107 -2.47 -20.55 -19.39
C MET A 107 -3.48 -21.69 -19.34
N GLU A 108 -3.02 -22.94 -19.24
CA GLU A 108 -3.84 -24.15 -19.18
C GLU A 108 -4.14 -24.63 -17.75
N ALA A 109 -3.73 -23.89 -16.71
CA ALA A 109 -4.03 -24.22 -15.32
C ALA A 109 -5.53 -24.45 -15.07
N ASP A 110 -5.88 -25.51 -14.34
CA ASP A 110 -7.27 -25.88 -14.05
C ASP A 110 -8.03 -24.77 -13.28
N SER A 111 -7.34 -24.01 -12.42
CA SER A 111 -7.89 -22.84 -11.72
C SER A 111 -8.40 -21.77 -12.69
N LEU A 112 -7.80 -21.67 -13.88
CA LEU A 112 -8.19 -20.71 -14.91
C LEU A 112 -9.33 -21.18 -15.81
N SER A 113 -9.85 -22.40 -15.58
CA SER A 113 -10.83 -23.04 -16.47
C SER A 113 -12.15 -22.26 -16.64
N MET A 114 -12.50 -21.41 -15.67
CA MET A 114 -13.67 -20.52 -15.71
C MET A 114 -13.47 -19.25 -16.55
N PHE A 115 -12.21 -18.86 -16.81
CA PHE A 115 -11.88 -17.65 -17.56
C PHE A 115 -11.81 -17.91 -19.06
N GLY A 116 -12.10 -16.88 -19.84
CA GLY A 116 -11.94 -16.90 -21.30
C GLY A 116 -10.48 -16.75 -21.74
N GLU A 117 -10.23 -16.90 -23.04
CA GLU A 117 -8.87 -16.83 -23.62
C GLU A 117 -8.14 -15.51 -23.28
N ARG A 118 -8.88 -14.40 -23.21
CA ARG A 118 -8.33 -13.07 -22.87
C ARG A 118 -7.53 -13.07 -21.57
N ILE A 119 -8.17 -13.38 -20.45
CA ILE A 119 -7.57 -13.38 -19.12
C ILE A 119 -6.47 -14.44 -19.03
N ARG A 120 -6.70 -15.65 -19.54
CA ARG A 120 -5.70 -16.73 -19.49
C ARG A 120 -4.37 -16.30 -20.10
N ARG A 121 -4.42 -15.63 -21.25
CA ARG A 121 -3.22 -15.17 -21.97
C ARG A 121 -2.43 -14.08 -21.27
N GLU A 122 -3.03 -13.40 -20.30
CA GLU A 122 -2.35 -12.36 -19.52
C GLU A 122 -1.67 -12.92 -18.28
N VAL A 123 -2.16 -14.05 -17.75
CA VAL A 123 -1.64 -14.61 -16.51
C VAL A 123 -0.12 -14.78 -16.52
N PRO A 124 0.54 -15.36 -17.55
CA PRO A 124 1.99 -15.48 -17.55
C PRO A 124 2.72 -14.14 -17.48
N GLU A 125 2.26 -13.14 -18.24
CA GLU A 125 2.85 -11.80 -18.25
C GLU A 125 2.68 -11.10 -16.90
N TYR A 126 1.47 -11.17 -16.33
CA TYR A 126 1.18 -10.59 -15.03
C TYR A 126 1.97 -11.25 -13.90
N LEU A 127 2.17 -12.57 -13.94
CA LEU A 127 3.06 -13.25 -12.99
C LEU A 127 4.52 -12.83 -13.15
N ALA A 128 4.98 -12.61 -14.39
CA ALA A 128 6.33 -12.08 -14.64
C ALA A 128 6.49 -10.66 -14.10
N VAL A 129 5.50 -9.80 -14.28
CA VAL A 129 5.49 -8.43 -13.72
C VAL A 129 5.51 -8.48 -12.18
N ILE A 130 4.73 -9.36 -11.55
CA ILE A 130 4.81 -9.53 -10.08
C ILE A 130 6.24 -9.92 -9.68
N GLY A 131 6.84 -10.91 -10.34
CA GLY A 131 8.24 -11.28 -10.08
C GLY A 131 9.25 -10.14 -10.27
N GLU A 132 9.00 -9.22 -11.22
CA GLU A 132 9.80 -8.00 -11.39
C GLU A 132 9.60 -7.00 -10.25
N HIS A 133 8.38 -6.87 -9.73
CA HIS A 133 8.06 -6.04 -8.57
C HIS A 133 8.74 -6.57 -7.31
N GLU A 134 8.65 -7.87 -7.03
CA GLU A 134 9.30 -8.48 -5.87
C GLU A 134 10.83 -8.32 -5.91
N ALA A 135 11.44 -8.44 -7.10
CA ALA A 135 12.86 -8.16 -7.27
C ALA A 135 13.20 -6.68 -6.96
N ALA A 136 12.33 -5.74 -7.34
CA ALA A 136 12.49 -4.32 -7.06
C ALA A 136 12.30 -3.99 -5.57
N HIS A 137 11.36 -4.64 -4.89
CA HIS A 137 11.17 -4.52 -3.44
C HIS A 137 12.41 -4.99 -2.68
N VAL A 138 12.97 -6.15 -3.04
CA VAL A 138 14.24 -6.66 -2.47
C VAL A 138 15.36 -5.62 -2.62
N GLU A 139 15.52 -5.03 -3.82
CA GLU A 139 16.54 -4.00 -4.05
C GLU A 139 16.30 -2.76 -3.18
N ALA A 140 15.06 -2.27 -3.12
CA ALA A 140 14.69 -1.07 -2.37
C ALA A 140 14.90 -1.25 -0.85
N LEU A 141 14.47 -2.37 -0.28
CA LEU A 141 14.64 -2.67 1.14
C LEU A 141 16.11 -2.91 1.49
N THR A 142 16.84 -3.66 0.66
CA THR A 142 18.29 -3.89 0.85
C THR A 142 19.02 -2.56 0.95
N LYS A 143 18.78 -1.67 -0.02
CA LYS A 143 19.39 -0.35 -0.05
C LYS A 143 19.00 0.48 1.16
N THR A 144 17.72 0.47 1.55
CA THR A 144 17.25 1.23 2.72
C THR A 144 17.91 0.74 4.01
N VAL A 145 18.03 -0.58 4.20
CA VAL A 145 18.75 -1.15 5.35
C VAL A 145 20.20 -0.68 5.38
N GLU A 146 20.90 -0.71 4.24
CA GLU A 146 22.29 -0.25 4.13
C GLU A 146 22.45 1.26 4.38
N ASP A 147 21.55 2.08 3.84
CA ASP A 147 21.54 3.55 4.03
C ASP A 147 21.30 3.93 5.50
N LEU A 148 20.54 3.12 6.24
CA LEU A 148 20.35 3.26 7.69
C LEU A 148 21.50 2.68 8.53
N GLY A 149 22.57 2.18 7.89
CA GLY A 149 23.74 1.59 8.54
C GLY A 149 23.52 0.18 9.08
N GLY A 150 22.45 -0.49 8.67
CA GLY A 150 22.15 -1.87 9.00
C GLY A 150 22.87 -2.89 8.12
N THR A 151 22.69 -4.17 8.44
CA THR A 151 23.09 -5.28 7.55
C THR A 151 21.83 -5.94 7.03
N ALA A 152 21.67 -5.94 5.70
CA ALA A 152 20.56 -6.59 5.02
C ALA A 152 20.62 -8.12 5.24
N VAL A 153 19.48 -8.70 5.58
CA VAL A 153 19.29 -10.16 5.56
C VAL A 153 19.51 -10.68 4.15
N LYS A 154 19.96 -11.92 4.03
CA LYS A 154 20.23 -12.55 2.72
C LYS A 154 19.11 -13.50 2.36
N GLU A 155 18.91 -13.68 1.06
CA GLU A 155 18.05 -14.72 0.51
C GLU A 155 18.35 -16.09 1.13
N GLY A 156 17.30 -16.80 1.54
CA GLY A 156 17.36 -18.15 2.09
C GLY A 156 17.32 -19.23 1.01
N THR A 157 16.99 -20.46 1.44
CA THR A 157 16.57 -21.53 0.52
C THR A 157 15.16 -21.95 0.84
N TYR A 158 14.38 -22.30 -0.18
CA TYR A 158 12.92 -22.46 -0.04
C TYR A 158 12.44 -23.79 -0.63
N ASP A 159 11.32 -24.30 -0.10
CA ASP A 159 10.53 -25.40 -0.64
C ASP A 159 9.05 -25.00 -0.62
N PHE A 160 8.50 -24.75 -1.80
CA PHE A 160 7.13 -24.24 -1.97
C PHE A 160 6.09 -25.35 -2.18
N GLY A 161 6.52 -26.60 -2.39
CA GLY A 161 5.65 -27.77 -2.43
C GLY A 161 4.61 -27.84 -3.56
N TYR A 162 4.63 -26.96 -4.57
CA TYR A 162 3.75 -27.05 -5.74
C TYR A 162 4.28 -28.05 -6.77
N GLU A 163 3.38 -28.79 -7.43
CA GLU A 163 3.72 -29.70 -8.53
C GLU A 163 3.03 -29.30 -9.84
N THR A 164 1.99 -28.46 -9.77
CA THR A 164 1.15 -28.04 -10.90
C THR A 164 0.99 -26.52 -11.00
N PRO A 165 0.67 -25.98 -12.18
CA PRO A 165 0.36 -24.54 -12.34
C PRO A 165 -0.76 -24.05 -11.41
N SER A 166 -1.80 -24.86 -11.18
CA SER A 166 -2.88 -24.51 -10.26
C SER A 166 -2.41 -24.44 -8.80
N GLU A 167 -1.52 -25.34 -8.38
CA GLU A 167 -0.93 -25.28 -7.04
C GLU A 167 0.01 -24.08 -6.90
N PHE A 168 0.79 -23.77 -7.95
CA PHE A 168 1.61 -22.55 -8.00
C PHE A 168 0.75 -21.30 -7.82
N LEU A 169 -0.33 -21.12 -8.61
CA LEU A 169 -1.26 -20.01 -8.44
C LEU A 169 -1.91 -19.97 -7.04
N GLY A 170 -2.18 -21.13 -6.45
CA GLY A 170 -2.71 -21.24 -5.09
C GLY A 170 -1.72 -20.81 -4.01
N VAL A 171 -0.44 -21.17 -4.15
CA VAL A 171 0.63 -20.71 -3.24
C VAL A 171 0.89 -19.22 -3.44
N ALA A 172 0.92 -18.74 -4.68
CA ALA A 172 1.08 -17.32 -5.00
C ALA A 172 0.03 -16.48 -4.28
N LYS A 173 -1.24 -16.85 -4.42
CA LYS A 173 -2.35 -16.22 -3.68
C LYS A 173 -2.13 -16.21 -2.17
N ALA A 174 -1.63 -17.31 -1.60
CA ALA A 174 -1.40 -17.40 -0.15
C ALA A 174 -0.26 -16.48 0.30
N LEU A 175 0.82 -16.39 -0.48
CA LEU A 175 1.95 -15.51 -0.22
C LEU A 175 1.53 -14.04 -0.26
N GLU A 176 0.97 -13.54 -1.36
CA GLU A 176 0.59 -12.12 -1.47
C GLU A 176 -0.41 -11.68 -0.39
N ASN A 177 -1.41 -12.52 -0.06
CA ASN A 177 -2.34 -12.17 1.03
C ASN A 177 -1.64 -12.18 2.40
N THR A 178 -0.60 -12.98 2.59
CA THR A 178 0.26 -12.94 3.77
C THR A 178 1.15 -11.70 3.77
N GLY A 179 1.71 -11.30 2.61
CA GLY A 179 2.46 -10.07 2.40
C GLY A 179 1.67 -8.83 2.80
N VAL A 180 0.42 -8.69 2.31
CA VAL A 180 -0.51 -7.62 2.72
C VAL A 180 -0.65 -7.55 4.24
N ALA A 181 -0.97 -8.68 4.88
CA ALA A 181 -1.16 -8.72 6.33
C ALA A 181 0.14 -8.45 7.12
N ALA A 182 1.29 -8.83 6.57
CA ALA A 182 2.61 -8.63 7.15
C ALA A 182 3.03 -7.17 7.16
N TYR A 183 2.91 -6.48 6.02
CA TYR A 183 3.17 -5.05 5.92
C TYR A 183 2.24 -4.25 6.83
N ALA A 184 0.93 -4.54 6.81
CA ALA A 184 -0.03 -3.89 7.69
C ALA A 184 0.29 -4.09 9.18
N GLY A 185 0.76 -5.27 9.58
CA GLY A 185 1.10 -5.59 10.96
C GLY A 185 2.45 -5.04 11.44
N ALA A 186 3.41 -4.87 10.53
CA ALA A 186 4.73 -4.35 10.85
C ALA A 186 4.81 -2.81 10.79
N ALA A 187 4.02 -2.18 9.93
CA ALA A 187 4.05 -0.73 9.71
C ALA A 187 3.85 0.10 11.01
N PRO A 188 3.00 -0.26 11.98
CA PRO A 188 2.87 0.50 13.23
C PRO A 188 4.17 0.59 14.04
N SER A 189 5.09 -0.36 13.84
CA SER A 189 6.39 -0.39 14.50
C SER A 189 7.40 0.54 13.85
N VAL A 190 7.20 1.00 12.61
CA VAL A 190 8.16 1.87 11.91
C VAL A 190 8.25 3.23 12.59
N VAL A 191 9.48 3.67 12.88
CA VAL A 191 9.77 4.92 13.58
C VAL A 191 9.93 6.09 12.62
N SER A 192 10.67 5.90 11.53
CA SER A 192 11.00 6.97 10.58
C SER A 192 9.87 7.25 9.59
N ASN A 193 9.43 8.51 9.55
CA ASN A 193 8.51 8.99 8.53
C ASN A 193 9.08 8.91 7.11
N ASP A 194 10.40 9.00 6.95
CA ASP A 194 11.06 9.03 5.64
C ASP A 194 10.84 7.75 4.82
N ILE A 195 10.49 6.64 5.46
CA ILE A 195 10.27 5.35 4.80
C ILE A 195 8.79 4.95 4.71
N LEU A 196 7.89 5.63 5.40
CA LEU A 196 6.47 5.21 5.48
C LEU A 196 5.73 5.32 4.17
N SER A 197 5.93 6.38 3.39
CA SER A 197 5.25 6.51 2.09
C SER A 197 5.71 5.46 1.09
N ALA A 198 7.01 5.12 1.08
CA ALA A 198 7.52 4.04 0.24
C ALA A 198 7.01 2.67 0.71
N ALA A 199 7.01 2.41 2.02
CA ALA A 199 6.47 1.18 2.59
C ALA A 199 4.95 1.03 2.32
N ALA A 200 4.19 2.13 2.39
CA ALA A 200 2.78 2.15 2.02
C ALA A 200 2.59 1.84 0.53
N GLY A 201 3.45 2.40 -0.34
CA GLY A 201 3.42 2.11 -1.78
C GLY A 201 3.73 0.65 -2.13
N ILE A 202 4.60 -0.02 -1.37
CA ILE A 202 4.82 -1.47 -1.51
C ILE A 202 3.57 -2.22 -1.01
N HIS A 203 3.08 -1.89 0.19
CA HIS A 203 1.89 -2.52 0.77
C HIS A 203 0.65 -2.48 -0.14
N SER A 204 0.43 -1.38 -0.88
CA SER A 204 -0.67 -1.33 -1.85
C SER A 204 -0.39 -2.19 -3.09
N VAL A 205 0.86 -2.29 -3.56
CA VAL A 205 1.24 -3.20 -4.66
C VAL A 205 1.00 -4.66 -4.28
N GLU A 206 1.41 -5.09 -3.07
CA GLU A 206 1.08 -6.41 -2.51
C GLU A 206 -0.44 -6.69 -2.56
N ALA A 207 -1.24 -5.69 -2.19
CA ALA A 207 -2.69 -5.81 -2.20
C ALA A 207 -3.27 -5.90 -3.62
N ARG A 208 -2.65 -5.24 -4.60
CA ARG A 208 -3.03 -5.36 -6.02
C ARG A 208 -2.70 -6.74 -6.57
N HIS A 209 -1.53 -7.30 -6.24
CA HIS A 209 -1.14 -8.66 -6.59
C HIS A 209 -2.11 -9.67 -5.97
N ALA A 210 -2.39 -9.53 -4.67
CA ALA A 210 -3.34 -10.38 -3.95
C ALA A 210 -4.75 -10.32 -4.56
N SER A 211 -5.20 -9.15 -5.02
CA SER A 211 -6.49 -8.99 -5.72
C SER A 211 -6.55 -9.79 -7.02
N PHE A 212 -5.51 -9.67 -7.85
CA PHE A 212 -5.40 -10.42 -9.09
C PHE A 212 -5.33 -11.93 -8.84
N LEU A 213 -4.50 -12.39 -7.89
CA LEU A 213 -4.35 -13.81 -7.58
C LEU A 213 -5.59 -14.41 -6.92
N ASN A 214 -6.31 -13.64 -6.10
CA ASN A 214 -7.63 -14.04 -5.61
C ASN A 214 -8.57 -14.29 -6.79
N LEU A 215 -8.65 -13.33 -7.73
CA LEU A 215 -9.50 -13.44 -8.92
C LEU A 215 -9.16 -14.68 -9.73
N VAL A 216 -7.89 -14.87 -10.13
CA VAL A 216 -7.53 -15.97 -11.04
C VAL A 216 -7.56 -17.35 -10.37
N ASN A 217 -7.65 -17.40 -9.04
CA ASN A 217 -7.96 -18.63 -8.30
C ASN A 217 -9.47 -18.86 -8.06
N GLY A 218 -10.34 -17.97 -8.56
CA GLY A 218 -11.80 -18.11 -8.49
C GLY A 218 -12.44 -17.54 -7.21
N ASP A 219 -11.70 -16.76 -6.43
CA ASP A 219 -12.19 -16.09 -5.22
C ASP A 219 -12.55 -14.62 -5.49
N SER A 220 -13.18 -13.95 -4.51
CA SER A 220 -13.41 -12.51 -4.59
C SER A 220 -12.05 -11.77 -4.55
N PRO A 221 -11.77 -10.82 -5.47
CA PRO A 221 -10.53 -10.05 -5.49
C PRO A 221 -10.30 -9.27 -4.17
N TYR A 222 -11.39 -8.80 -3.57
CA TYR A 222 -11.46 -8.04 -2.32
C TYR A 222 -12.47 -8.72 -1.39
N PRO A 223 -12.06 -9.71 -0.58
CA PRO A 223 -13.00 -10.53 0.19
C PRO A 223 -13.61 -9.81 1.41
N LYS A 224 -13.02 -8.69 1.85
CA LYS A 224 -13.42 -7.94 3.04
C LYS A 224 -13.39 -6.44 2.75
N ALA A 225 -14.19 -5.68 3.49
CA ALA A 225 -14.14 -4.22 3.50
C ALA A 225 -12.92 -3.67 4.27
N VAL A 226 -12.36 -4.44 5.21
CA VAL A 226 -11.12 -4.05 5.90
C VAL A 226 -10.27 -5.29 6.02
N ASP A 227 -9.04 -5.25 5.51
CA ASP A 227 -8.10 -6.35 5.67
C ASP A 227 -7.54 -6.39 7.11
N GLU A 228 -7.15 -7.58 7.53
CA GLU A 228 -6.63 -7.83 8.87
C GLU A 228 -5.11 -7.91 8.84
N ALA A 229 -4.47 -7.10 9.69
CA ALA A 229 -3.04 -7.21 9.95
C ALA A 229 -2.70 -8.51 10.71
N SER A 230 -1.53 -9.07 10.43
CA SER A 230 -0.99 -10.22 11.17
C SER A 230 0.25 -9.82 11.96
N THR A 231 0.47 -10.44 13.11
CA THR A 231 1.69 -10.17 13.87
C THR A 231 2.92 -10.73 13.15
N MET A 232 4.09 -10.12 13.35
CA MET A 232 5.35 -10.61 12.78
C MET A 232 5.60 -12.09 13.11
N THR A 233 5.23 -12.54 14.32
CA THR A 233 5.34 -13.94 14.72
C THR A 233 4.44 -14.86 13.89
N GLU A 234 3.17 -14.52 13.72
CA GLU A 234 2.24 -15.33 12.91
C GLU A 234 2.72 -15.43 11.45
N VAL A 235 3.21 -14.32 10.90
CA VAL A 235 3.74 -14.31 9.53
C VAL A 235 5.03 -15.14 9.42
N LEU A 236 5.96 -15.02 10.37
CA LEU A 236 7.18 -15.82 10.37
C LEU A 236 6.89 -17.32 10.55
N ASP A 237 5.84 -17.67 11.29
CA ASP A 237 5.39 -19.07 11.41
C ASP A 237 4.85 -19.60 10.07
N ILE A 238 4.13 -18.78 9.30
CA ILE A 238 3.65 -19.12 7.95
C ILE A 238 4.84 -19.23 6.98
N ALA A 239 5.66 -18.18 6.88
CA ALA A 239 6.82 -18.13 6.00
C ALA A 239 7.84 -19.24 6.31
N GLY A 240 8.04 -19.54 7.60
CA GLY A 240 8.91 -20.61 8.08
C GLY A 240 8.49 -22.01 7.60
N GLY A 241 7.26 -22.20 7.15
CA GLY A 241 6.81 -23.42 6.49
C GLY A 241 7.50 -23.67 5.14
N PHE A 242 7.98 -22.62 4.48
CA PHE A 242 8.65 -22.68 3.18
C PHE A 242 10.18 -22.59 3.29
N ILE A 243 10.71 -22.01 4.36
CA ILE A 243 12.15 -21.77 4.50
C ILE A 243 12.87 -23.05 4.96
N THR A 244 13.83 -23.51 4.17
CA THR A 244 14.63 -24.73 4.44
C THR A 244 16.03 -24.45 4.97
N SER A 245 16.50 -23.21 4.85
CA SER A 245 17.76 -22.73 5.45
C SER A 245 17.59 -22.30 6.90
N GLU A 246 18.68 -22.22 7.66
CA GLU A 246 18.65 -21.58 8.98
C GLU A 246 18.45 -20.06 8.84
N VAL A 247 17.45 -19.51 9.52
CA VAL A 247 17.22 -18.07 9.66
C VAL A 247 17.68 -17.65 11.05
N ASP A 248 18.53 -16.63 11.13
CA ASP A 248 18.94 -16.06 12.41
C ASP A 248 17.82 -15.15 12.94
N PRO A 249 17.07 -15.54 14.00
CA PRO A 249 15.95 -14.73 14.48
C PRO A 249 16.39 -13.41 15.11
N SER A 250 17.69 -13.26 15.46
CA SER A 250 18.20 -12.02 16.04
C SER A 250 18.14 -10.83 15.09
N VAL A 251 18.00 -11.07 13.78
CA VAL A 251 17.88 -9.99 12.78
C VAL A 251 16.54 -9.25 12.87
N TYR A 252 15.53 -9.83 13.54
CA TYR A 252 14.22 -9.22 13.77
C TYR A 252 14.05 -8.68 15.20
N GLU A 253 15.05 -8.82 16.07
CA GLU A 253 14.92 -8.43 17.47
C GLU A 253 14.77 -6.91 17.60
N THR A 254 13.59 -6.50 18.06
CA THR A 254 13.30 -5.13 18.46
C THR A 254 13.51 -4.98 19.96
N ASN A 255 14.28 -3.97 20.38
CA ASN A 255 14.40 -3.66 21.81
C ASN A 255 13.22 -2.80 22.27
N GLU A 256 12.05 -3.42 22.42
CA GLU A 256 10.76 -2.79 22.75
C GLU A 256 10.82 -1.80 23.93
N MET A 257 11.62 -2.11 24.96
CA MET A 257 11.74 -1.24 26.15
C MET A 257 12.48 0.08 25.90
N SER A 258 13.18 0.19 24.77
CA SER A 258 13.99 1.35 24.41
C SER A 258 13.75 1.84 22.98
N ARG A 259 12.75 1.25 22.29
CA ARG A 259 12.34 1.67 20.97
C ARG A 259 11.73 3.06 21.07
N PRO A 260 12.16 4.03 20.25
CA PRO A 260 11.50 5.33 20.16
C PRO A 260 10.04 5.18 19.71
N GLU A 261 9.18 6.11 20.12
CA GLU A 261 7.82 6.19 19.57
C GLU A 261 7.87 6.57 18.08
N PRO A 262 6.95 6.06 17.23
CA PRO A 262 6.84 6.46 15.84
C PRO A 262 6.68 7.97 15.64
N ASP A 263 7.47 8.56 14.74
CA ASP A 263 7.44 10.01 14.45
C ASP A 263 6.36 10.36 13.40
N ARG A 264 5.19 9.71 13.45
CA ARG A 264 4.08 9.87 12.47
C ARG A 264 3.31 11.18 12.63
N LYS A 265 4.04 12.29 12.60
CA LYS A 265 3.51 13.63 12.78
C LYS A 265 4.12 14.61 11.79
N MET A 266 3.28 15.37 11.10
CA MET A 266 3.73 16.53 10.32
C MET A 266 3.88 17.79 11.20
N ASP A 267 4.90 18.61 10.91
CA ASP A 267 5.13 19.91 11.59
C ASP A 267 4.34 21.06 10.93
N ASP A 268 3.06 20.80 10.64
CA ASP A 268 2.13 21.75 10.01
C ASP A 268 0.86 21.98 10.85
N GLY A 269 0.70 21.25 11.95
CA GLY A 269 -0.44 21.34 12.86
C GLY A 269 -1.60 20.39 12.55
N THR A 270 -1.46 19.52 11.54
CA THR A 270 -2.43 18.47 11.21
C THR A 270 -2.62 17.53 12.40
N THR A 271 -3.88 17.30 12.77
CA THR A 271 -4.27 16.37 13.83
C THR A 271 -4.86 15.09 13.26
N ASP A 272 -4.89 14.00 14.03
CA ASP A 272 -5.53 12.75 13.60
C ASP A 272 -7.01 12.96 13.20
N VAL A 273 -7.72 13.87 13.86
CA VAL A 273 -9.11 14.21 13.49
C VAL A 273 -9.18 14.91 12.13
N ASP A 274 -8.19 15.74 11.78
CA ASP A 274 -8.09 16.34 10.45
C ASP A 274 -7.82 15.27 9.40
N VAL A 275 -6.91 14.32 9.66
CA VAL A 275 -6.62 13.21 8.75
C VAL A 275 -7.84 12.29 8.57
N LEU A 276 -8.55 11.97 9.66
CA LEU A 276 -9.76 11.16 9.61
C LEU A 276 -10.88 11.84 8.81
N ASN A 277 -11.09 13.15 8.98
CA ASN A 277 -12.07 13.89 8.19
C ASN A 277 -11.64 14.06 6.72
N TYR A 278 -10.34 14.15 6.46
CA TYR A 278 -9.80 14.09 5.11
C TYR A 278 -10.14 12.75 4.44
N ALA A 279 -9.85 11.62 5.10
CA ALA A 279 -10.20 10.30 4.59
C ALA A 279 -11.73 10.16 4.43
N LEU A 280 -12.52 10.56 5.43
CA LEU A 280 -13.99 10.49 5.38
C LEU A 280 -14.58 11.30 4.22
N THR A 281 -13.95 12.41 3.83
CA THR A 281 -14.36 13.19 2.65
C THR A 281 -14.23 12.36 1.36
N LEU A 282 -13.15 11.59 1.23
CA LEU A 282 -12.90 10.72 0.08
C LEU A 282 -13.85 9.51 0.09
N GLU A 283 -14.03 8.87 1.23
CA GLU A 283 -14.98 7.74 1.35
C GLU A 283 -16.41 8.17 1.05
N HIS A 284 -16.82 9.40 1.43
CA HIS A 284 -18.12 9.94 1.03
C HIS A 284 -18.24 10.12 -0.48
N LEU A 285 -17.16 10.55 -1.15
CA LEU A 285 -17.12 10.72 -2.61
C LEU A 285 -17.28 9.36 -3.30
N GLU A 286 -16.52 8.35 -2.88
CA GLU A 286 -16.53 7.00 -3.47
C GLU A 286 -17.83 6.23 -3.16
N ASN A 287 -18.31 6.29 -1.91
CA ASN A 287 -19.60 5.71 -1.54
C ASN A 287 -20.76 6.32 -2.34
N ALA A 288 -20.78 7.65 -2.50
CA ALA A 288 -21.78 8.31 -3.35
C ALA A 288 -21.64 7.92 -4.81
N PHE A 289 -20.41 7.84 -5.33
CA PHE A 289 -20.13 7.44 -6.70
C PHE A 289 -20.71 6.05 -7.04
N TYR A 290 -20.43 5.04 -6.22
CA TYR A 290 -20.96 3.69 -6.46
C TYR A 290 -22.46 3.60 -6.24
N ARG A 291 -22.97 4.21 -5.16
CA ARG A 291 -24.41 4.23 -4.87
C ARG A 291 -25.21 4.82 -6.03
N ASP A 292 -24.78 5.96 -6.53
CA ASP A 292 -25.51 6.70 -7.57
C ASP A 292 -25.30 6.04 -8.95
N GLY A 293 -24.09 5.58 -9.26
CA GLY A 293 -23.79 4.91 -10.54
C GLY A 293 -24.49 3.55 -10.70
N LEU A 294 -24.64 2.79 -9.62
CA LEU A 294 -25.39 1.53 -9.61
C LEU A 294 -26.91 1.73 -9.59
N GLU A 295 -27.41 2.92 -9.22
CA GLU A 295 -28.81 3.30 -9.43
C GLU A 295 -29.07 3.72 -10.89
N GLU A 296 -28.14 4.43 -11.51
CA GLU A 296 -28.26 4.94 -12.88
C GLU A 296 -28.15 3.84 -13.95
N PHE A 297 -27.20 2.91 -13.81
CA PHE A 297 -26.96 1.85 -14.80
C PHE A 297 -27.45 0.49 -14.34
N SER A 298 -28.27 -0.16 -15.16
CA SER A 298 -28.71 -1.54 -14.89
C SER A 298 -27.55 -2.55 -15.06
N PRO A 299 -27.67 -3.75 -14.44
CA PRO A 299 -26.69 -4.83 -14.63
C PRO A 299 -26.40 -5.15 -16.11
N ASP A 300 -27.44 -5.15 -16.96
CA ASP A 300 -27.32 -5.43 -18.39
C ASP A 300 -26.55 -4.32 -19.14
N GLU A 301 -26.72 -3.06 -18.73
CA GLU A 301 -25.99 -1.92 -19.30
C GLU A 301 -24.51 -1.97 -18.93
N ILE A 302 -24.19 -2.26 -17.65
CA ILE A 302 -22.82 -2.45 -17.19
C ILE A 302 -22.16 -3.62 -17.91
N ALA A 303 -22.80 -4.79 -17.96
CA ALA A 303 -22.26 -5.98 -18.65
C ALA A 303 -22.08 -5.78 -20.18
N SER A 304 -22.74 -4.77 -20.74
CA SER A 304 -22.64 -4.37 -22.16
C SER A 304 -21.73 -3.18 -22.40
N ALA A 305 -21.04 -2.66 -21.38
CA ALA A 305 -20.09 -1.57 -21.49
C ALA A 305 -19.01 -1.88 -22.55
N SER A 306 -18.70 -0.90 -23.39
CA SER A 306 -17.67 -1.05 -24.41
C SER A 306 -16.28 -1.34 -23.85
N ALA A 307 -15.96 -0.80 -22.66
CA ALA A 307 -14.74 -1.11 -21.92
C ALA A 307 -14.58 -2.61 -21.64
N LEU A 308 -15.70 -3.35 -21.54
CA LEU A 308 -15.69 -4.77 -21.23
C LEU A 308 -15.73 -5.67 -22.48
N SER A 309 -15.67 -5.14 -23.70
CA SER A 309 -15.96 -5.91 -24.92
C SER A 309 -15.10 -7.15 -25.13
N ASP A 310 -13.90 -7.15 -24.56
CA ASP A 310 -12.91 -8.22 -24.71
C ASP A 310 -13.05 -9.32 -23.64
N PHE A 311 -13.93 -9.12 -22.66
CA PHE A 311 -14.20 -10.09 -21.61
C PHE A 311 -15.32 -11.07 -21.99
N GLY A 312 -15.18 -12.31 -21.51
CA GLY A 312 -16.18 -13.36 -21.69
C GLY A 312 -17.53 -13.01 -21.03
N GLU A 313 -18.63 -13.52 -21.58
CA GLU A 313 -20.00 -13.24 -21.11
C GLU A 313 -20.20 -13.56 -19.62
N THR A 314 -19.68 -14.69 -19.15
CA THR A 314 -19.75 -15.07 -17.73
C THR A 314 -19.10 -14.03 -16.82
N PHE A 315 -17.90 -13.57 -17.16
CA PHE A 315 -17.18 -12.56 -16.37
C PHE A 315 -17.94 -11.22 -16.38
N ARG A 316 -18.37 -10.76 -17.57
CA ARG A 316 -19.15 -9.53 -17.72
C ARG A 316 -20.44 -9.52 -16.89
N SER A 317 -21.10 -10.68 -16.79
CA SER A 317 -22.35 -10.81 -16.04
C SER A 317 -22.18 -10.68 -14.53
N ASN A 318 -20.97 -10.90 -14.00
CA ASN A 318 -20.65 -10.78 -12.58
C ASN A 318 -20.12 -9.38 -12.20
N ILE A 319 -19.80 -8.52 -13.17
CA ILE A 319 -19.21 -7.20 -12.89
C ILE A 319 -20.11 -6.33 -12.02
N HIS A 320 -21.42 -6.37 -12.23
CA HIS A 320 -22.35 -5.61 -11.38
C HIS A 320 -22.29 -6.07 -9.91
N GLU A 321 -22.18 -7.37 -9.64
CA GLU A 321 -22.06 -7.89 -8.26
C GLU A 321 -20.74 -7.46 -7.62
N HIS A 322 -19.65 -7.49 -8.39
CA HIS A 322 -18.36 -6.96 -7.97
C HIS A 322 -18.44 -5.46 -7.60
N LEU A 323 -19.04 -4.63 -8.44
CA LEU A 323 -19.21 -3.20 -8.17
C LEU A 323 -20.15 -2.93 -6.98
N GLN A 324 -21.18 -3.76 -6.79
CA GLN A 324 -22.01 -3.71 -5.58
C GLN A 324 -21.22 -4.03 -4.31
N GLN A 325 -20.28 -4.96 -4.40
CA GLN A 325 -19.41 -5.28 -3.28
C GLN A 325 -18.46 -4.11 -2.95
N VAL A 326 -17.85 -3.49 -3.96
CA VAL A 326 -17.02 -2.27 -3.79
C VAL A 326 -17.84 -1.17 -3.10
N GLY A 327 -19.01 -0.82 -3.65
CA GLY A 327 -19.88 0.19 -3.02
C GLY A 327 -20.32 -0.16 -1.58
N ALA A 328 -20.41 -1.44 -1.23
CA ALA A 328 -20.69 -1.87 0.13
C ALA A 328 -19.47 -1.72 1.06
N HIS A 329 -18.25 -1.85 0.54
CA HIS A 329 -17.02 -1.57 1.26
C HIS A 329 -16.90 -0.07 1.54
N GLU A 330 -17.13 0.79 0.54
CA GLU A 330 -17.07 2.26 0.74
C GLU A 330 -18.10 2.74 1.78
N ALA A 331 -19.30 2.17 1.76
CA ALA A 331 -20.30 2.45 2.80
C ALA A 331 -19.82 2.05 4.20
N ALA A 332 -19.09 0.93 4.31
CA ALA A 332 -18.51 0.47 5.58
C ALA A 332 -17.34 1.34 6.04
N HIS A 333 -16.51 1.85 5.11
CA HIS A 333 -15.44 2.80 5.42
C HIS A 333 -16.00 4.11 5.96
N VAL A 334 -17.04 4.68 5.32
CA VAL A 334 -17.76 5.86 5.81
C VAL A 334 -18.27 5.64 7.24
N GLU A 335 -18.92 4.49 7.52
CA GLU A 335 -19.41 4.17 8.86
C GLU A 335 -18.27 4.09 9.89
N ALA A 336 -17.17 3.40 9.53
CA ALA A 336 -16.02 3.23 10.39
C ALA A 336 -15.35 4.57 10.72
N LEU A 337 -15.03 5.39 9.71
CA LEU A 337 -14.38 6.68 9.88
C LEU A 337 -15.26 7.67 10.62
N THR A 338 -16.56 7.74 10.32
CA THR A 338 -17.52 8.59 11.05
C THR A 338 -17.47 8.28 12.54
N LYS A 339 -17.54 6.99 12.89
CA LYS A 339 -17.48 6.54 14.27
C LYS A 339 -16.14 6.88 14.92
N THR A 340 -15.02 6.68 14.22
CA THR A 340 -13.69 6.99 14.75
C THR A 340 -13.50 8.49 14.97
N VAL A 341 -14.01 9.35 14.08
CA VAL A 341 -13.98 10.81 14.29
C VAL A 341 -14.73 11.18 15.57
N GLU A 342 -15.91 10.63 15.81
CA GLU A 342 -16.68 10.86 17.05
C GLU A 342 -15.96 10.34 18.30
N GLU A 343 -15.32 9.16 18.22
CA GLU A 343 -14.53 8.58 19.32
C GLU A 343 -13.33 9.46 19.70
N PHE A 344 -12.82 10.26 18.77
CA PHE A 344 -11.75 11.24 18.98
C PHE A 344 -12.28 12.66 19.31
N ASP A 345 -13.54 12.78 19.74
CA ASP A 345 -14.22 14.03 20.06
C ASP A 345 -14.26 15.04 18.88
N GLY A 346 -14.10 14.54 17.65
CA GLY A 346 -14.22 15.28 16.41
C GLY A 346 -15.68 15.45 15.96
N THR A 347 -15.88 16.30 14.96
CA THR A 347 -17.15 16.38 14.23
C THR A 347 -16.93 15.77 12.84
N PRO A 348 -17.62 14.67 12.49
CA PRO A 348 -17.54 14.09 11.15
C PRO A 348 -17.93 15.11 10.09
N VAL A 349 -17.18 15.14 8.99
CA VAL A 349 -17.57 15.87 7.78
C VAL A 349 -18.83 15.23 7.18
N GLU A 350 -19.72 16.06 6.67
CA GLU A 350 -20.96 15.60 6.02
C GLU A 350 -20.71 15.34 4.54
N GLU A 351 -21.48 14.40 3.96
CA GLU A 351 -21.47 14.13 2.53
C GLU A 351 -21.76 15.40 1.71
N ALA A 352 -20.94 15.65 0.68
CA ALA A 352 -21.17 16.76 -0.25
C ALA A 352 -22.11 16.37 -1.41
N THR A 353 -22.45 17.32 -2.26
CA THR A 353 -23.13 17.03 -3.54
C THR A 353 -22.09 16.85 -4.64
N TYR A 354 -22.25 15.82 -5.47
CA TYR A 354 -21.28 15.46 -6.49
C TYR A 354 -21.83 15.52 -7.93
N ASP A 355 -20.94 15.82 -8.88
CA ASP A 355 -21.14 15.65 -10.32
C ASP A 355 -19.94 14.89 -10.90
N PHE A 356 -20.15 13.62 -11.19
CA PHE A 356 -19.12 12.71 -11.71
C PHE A 356 -18.94 12.79 -13.22
N GLY A 357 -19.86 13.44 -13.94
CA GLY A 357 -19.76 13.71 -15.38
C GLY A 357 -19.74 12.50 -16.32
N TYR A 358 -20.01 11.28 -15.85
CA TYR A 358 -20.17 10.11 -16.72
C TYR A 358 -21.56 10.11 -17.38
N GLU A 359 -21.63 9.69 -18.65
CA GLU A 359 -22.91 9.51 -19.37
C GLU A 359 -23.14 8.04 -19.79
N THR A 360 -22.10 7.21 -19.68
CA THR A 360 -22.11 5.81 -20.13
C THR A 360 -21.49 4.87 -19.10
N PRO A 361 -21.83 3.56 -19.12
CA PRO A 361 -21.19 2.58 -18.24
C PRO A 361 -19.67 2.50 -18.41
N SER A 362 -19.14 2.76 -19.61
CA SER A 362 -17.68 2.76 -19.83
C SER A 362 -17.00 3.98 -19.22
N GLU A 363 -17.66 5.15 -19.24
CA GLU A 363 -17.16 6.33 -18.53
C GLU A 363 -17.25 6.15 -17.01
N PHE A 364 -18.33 5.52 -16.52
CA PHE A 364 -18.46 5.14 -15.12
C PHE A 364 -17.29 4.25 -14.67
N LEU A 365 -17.00 3.14 -15.37
CA LEU A 365 -15.84 2.29 -15.06
C LEU A 365 -14.50 3.04 -15.13
N GLY A 366 -14.36 4.01 -16.03
CA GLY A 366 -13.18 4.84 -16.15
C GLY A 366 -13.00 5.81 -14.98
N VAL A 367 -14.10 6.42 -14.50
CA VAL A 367 -14.09 7.27 -13.30
C VAL A 367 -13.83 6.43 -12.05
N ALA A 368 -14.45 5.25 -11.95
CA ALA A 368 -14.24 4.31 -10.85
C ALA A 368 -12.76 3.98 -10.70
N LYS A 369 -12.09 3.58 -11.79
CA LYS A 369 -10.64 3.38 -11.82
C LYS A 369 -9.87 4.60 -11.31
N ALA A 370 -10.25 5.81 -11.73
CA ALA A 370 -9.52 7.02 -11.33
C ALA A 370 -9.68 7.34 -9.84
N LEU A 371 -10.88 7.12 -9.28
CA LEU A 371 -11.16 7.32 -7.87
C LEU A 371 -10.34 6.34 -7.01
N GLU A 372 -10.47 5.03 -7.22
CA GLU A 372 -9.74 4.05 -6.38
C GLU A 372 -8.22 4.25 -6.39
N ASN A 373 -7.62 4.53 -7.57
CA ASN A 373 -6.18 4.82 -7.63
C ASN A 373 -5.81 6.13 -6.91
N THR A 374 -6.74 7.09 -6.85
CA THR A 374 -6.57 8.31 -6.04
C THR A 374 -6.71 7.99 -4.55
N GLY A 375 -7.65 7.13 -4.16
CA GLY A 375 -7.81 6.61 -2.79
C GLY A 375 -6.53 5.94 -2.28
N VAL A 376 -5.96 5.02 -3.05
CA VAL A 376 -4.65 4.38 -2.75
C VAL A 376 -3.57 5.43 -2.47
N ALA A 377 -3.38 6.37 -3.41
CA ALA A 377 -2.36 7.41 -3.27
C ALA A 377 -2.61 8.34 -2.07
N ALA A 378 -3.88 8.58 -1.74
CA ALA A 378 -4.32 9.43 -0.63
C ALA A 378 -3.99 8.82 0.73
N TYR A 379 -4.33 7.54 0.94
CA TYR A 379 -4.00 6.82 2.17
C TYR A 379 -2.48 6.70 2.36
N ALA A 380 -1.74 6.33 1.31
CA ALA A 380 -0.27 6.27 1.37
C ALA A 380 0.39 7.62 1.67
N GLY A 381 -0.17 8.72 1.15
CA GLY A 381 0.34 10.07 1.39
C GLY A 381 -0.02 10.64 2.77
N ALA A 382 -1.14 10.21 3.34
CA ALA A 382 -1.59 10.60 4.68
C ALA A 382 -0.86 9.83 5.80
N ALA A 383 -0.34 8.63 5.51
CA ALA A 383 0.28 7.74 6.49
C ALA A 383 1.31 8.41 7.45
N PRO A 384 2.22 9.29 6.99
CA PRO A 384 3.17 9.98 7.88
C PRO A 384 2.54 11.02 8.83
N SER A 385 1.24 11.29 8.73
CA SER A 385 0.50 12.30 9.49
C SER A 385 -0.41 11.72 10.57
N VAL A 386 -0.43 10.39 10.74
CA VAL A 386 -1.35 9.71 11.68
C VAL A 386 -0.61 9.33 12.96
N THR A 387 -0.82 10.10 14.02
CA THR A 387 -0.09 9.88 15.28
C THR A 387 -0.60 8.68 16.06
N SER A 388 -1.92 8.47 16.14
CA SER A 388 -2.52 7.34 16.85
C SER A 388 -2.25 6.00 16.17
N ASP A 389 -1.65 5.06 16.92
CA ASP A 389 -1.44 3.67 16.47
C ASP A 389 -2.75 2.99 16.06
N ALA A 390 -3.84 3.26 16.79
CA ALA A 390 -5.12 2.64 16.52
C ALA A 390 -5.71 3.12 15.19
N VAL A 391 -5.63 4.43 14.91
CA VAL A 391 -6.08 5.01 13.64
C VAL A 391 -5.19 4.52 12.51
N PHE A 392 -3.87 4.55 12.71
CA PHE A 392 -2.91 4.11 11.70
C PHE A 392 -3.10 2.64 11.31
N SER A 393 -3.27 1.76 12.30
CA SER A 393 -3.50 0.33 12.06
C SER A 393 -4.81 0.06 11.32
N ALA A 394 -5.88 0.79 11.65
CA ALA A 394 -7.15 0.67 10.95
C ALA A 394 -7.07 1.20 9.51
N ALA A 395 -6.38 2.32 9.30
CA ALA A 395 -6.21 2.92 7.98
C ALA A 395 -5.44 2.00 7.01
N LEU A 396 -4.48 1.22 7.49
CA LEU A 396 -3.77 0.25 6.67
C LEU A 396 -4.70 -0.84 6.12
N GLY A 397 -5.67 -1.31 6.91
CA GLY A 397 -6.63 -2.30 6.46
C GLY A 397 -7.61 -1.79 5.40
N ILE A 398 -7.92 -0.48 5.42
CA ILE A 398 -8.70 0.18 4.35
C ILE A 398 -7.81 0.38 3.12
N HIS A 399 -6.59 0.90 3.32
CA HIS A 399 -5.64 1.17 2.25
C HIS A 399 -5.36 -0.04 1.33
N SER A 400 -5.22 -1.25 1.89
CA SER A 400 -5.07 -2.46 1.05
C SER A 400 -6.36 -2.80 0.30
N VAL A 401 -7.54 -2.54 0.85
CA VAL A 401 -8.82 -2.76 0.18
C VAL A 401 -8.98 -1.80 -1.00
N GLU A 402 -8.64 -0.51 -0.84
CA GLU A 402 -8.56 0.47 -1.94
C GLU A 402 -7.66 -0.05 -3.07
N ALA A 403 -6.51 -0.60 -2.71
CA ALA A 403 -5.57 -1.13 -3.69
C ALA A 403 -6.10 -2.38 -4.40
N ARG A 404 -6.87 -3.24 -3.70
CA ARG A 404 -7.54 -4.39 -4.32
C ARG A 404 -8.64 -3.95 -5.29
N HIS A 405 -9.42 -2.93 -4.94
CA HIS A 405 -10.42 -2.33 -5.84
C HIS A 405 -9.74 -1.73 -7.07
N ALA A 406 -8.70 -0.92 -6.86
CA ALA A 406 -7.93 -0.29 -7.92
C ALA A 406 -7.33 -1.34 -8.88
N SER A 407 -6.82 -2.47 -8.38
CA SER A 407 -6.34 -3.59 -9.20
C SER A 407 -7.43 -4.14 -10.11
N PHE A 408 -8.60 -4.44 -9.55
CA PHE A 408 -9.72 -4.96 -10.32
C PHE A 408 -10.23 -3.97 -11.38
N LEU A 409 -10.38 -2.70 -11.02
CA LEU A 409 -10.87 -1.68 -11.97
C LEU A 409 -9.84 -1.31 -13.03
N ASN A 410 -8.54 -1.40 -12.72
CA ASN A 410 -7.49 -1.29 -13.71
C ASN A 410 -7.64 -2.38 -14.78
N GLU A 411 -7.88 -3.63 -14.37
CA GLU A 411 -8.12 -4.75 -15.28
C GLU A 411 -9.37 -4.53 -16.13
N LEU A 412 -10.50 -4.12 -15.53
CA LEU A 412 -11.74 -3.83 -16.28
C LEU A 412 -11.58 -2.75 -17.35
N ASN A 413 -10.60 -1.86 -17.19
CA ASN A 413 -10.28 -0.79 -18.12
C ASN A 413 -9.09 -1.12 -19.04
N ALA A 414 -8.74 -2.40 -19.19
CA ALA A 414 -7.68 -2.91 -20.06
C ALA A 414 -6.31 -2.27 -19.80
N THR A 415 -5.99 -2.08 -18.52
CA THR A 415 -4.67 -1.63 -18.04
C THR A 415 -4.14 -2.60 -17.00
N SER A 416 -2.81 -2.64 -16.81
CA SER A 416 -2.20 -3.51 -15.80
C SER A 416 -2.88 -3.32 -14.44
N PRO A 417 -3.29 -4.40 -13.73
CA PRO A 417 -3.86 -4.33 -12.39
C PRO A 417 -2.92 -3.62 -11.40
N PHE A 418 -1.62 -3.83 -11.59
CA PHE A 418 -0.50 -3.27 -10.84
C PHE A 418 0.48 -2.63 -11.85
N PRO A 419 0.31 -1.34 -12.18
CA PRO A 419 1.11 -0.69 -13.23
C PRO A 419 2.54 -0.38 -12.81
N ASP A 420 2.79 -0.26 -11.50
CA ASP A 420 4.05 0.16 -10.91
C ASP A 420 4.44 -0.81 -9.78
N GLY A 421 5.74 -1.04 -9.58
CA GLY A 421 6.25 -1.87 -8.49
C GLY A 421 6.34 -1.16 -7.14
N VAL A 422 6.02 0.13 -7.07
CA VAL A 422 5.75 0.87 -5.83
C VAL A 422 4.73 1.94 -6.21
N ASP A 423 3.54 1.92 -5.60
CA ASP A 423 2.55 2.97 -5.88
C ASP A 423 3.02 4.34 -5.38
N GLU A 424 2.83 5.37 -6.20
CA GLU A 424 3.14 6.75 -5.81
C GLU A 424 2.10 7.32 -4.85
N SER A 425 2.57 7.86 -3.72
CA SER A 425 1.71 8.62 -2.81
C SER A 425 1.43 10.04 -3.35
N LYS A 426 0.34 10.65 -2.86
CA LYS A 426 0.01 12.05 -3.14
C LYS A 426 -0.17 12.83 -1.86
N SER A 427 0.25 14.09 -1.85
CA SER A 427 -0.05 14.98 -0.73
C SER A 427 -1.56 15.21 -0.62
N MET A 428 -2.05 15.54 0.58
CA MET A 428 -3.46 15.85 0.79
C MET A 428 -3.94 16.99 -0.12
N ASP A 429 -3.11 18.00 -0.36
CA ASP A 429 -3.42 19.11 -1.27
C ASP A 429 -3.65 18.65 -2.72
N GLU A 430 -2.80 17.75 -3.23
CA GLU A 430 -2.95 17.18 -4.58
C GLU A 430 -4.23 16.35 -4.69
N VAL A 431 -4.55 15.57 -3.66
CA VAL A 431 -5.77 14.75 -3.63
C VAL A 431 -7.01 15.63 -3.53
N VAL A 432 -7.01 16.66 -2.69
CA VAL A 432 -8.11 17.63 -2.60
C VAL A 432 -8.30 18.36 -3.94
N GLU A 433 -7.22 18.71 -4.65
CA GLU A 433 -7.33 19.28 -6.00
C GLU A 433 -8.04 18.32 -6.98
N ILE A 434 -7.77 17.02 -6.90
CA ILE A 434 -8.45 16.00 -7.71
C ILE A 434 -9.92 15.85 -7.30
N ALA A 435 -10.18 15.58 -6.01
CA ALA A 435 -11.52 15.32 -5.48
C ALA A 435 -12.47 16.52 -5.66
N SER A 436 -11.96 17.76 -5.50
CA SER A 436 -12.75 18.98 -5.65
C SER A 436 -13.33 19.19 -7.05
N GLN A 437 -12.85 18.46 -8.06
CA GLN A 437 -13.40 18.52 -9.42
C GLN A 437 -14.80 17.90 -9.52
N PHE A 438 -15.14 17.02 -8.59
CA PHE A 438 -16.43 16.34 -8.51
C PHE A 438 -17.41 17.03 -7.55
N ILE A 439 -16.93 17.88 -6.65
CA ILE A 439 -17.77 18.54 -5.64
C ILE A 439 -18.52 19.72 -6.28
N VAL A 440 -19.84 19.68 -6.22
CA VAL A 440 -20.71 20.79 -6.60
C VAL A 440 -21.08 21.54 -5.31
N SER A 441 -20.59 22.78 -5.17
CA SER A 441 -21.01 23.63 -4.06
C SER A 441 -22.46 24.06 -4.21
N ASP A 442 -23.24 24.00 -3.13
CA ASP A 442 -24.54 24.68 -2.99
C ASP A 442 -24.42 26.22 -2.96
#